data_AF-A0AAQ3WJ54-F1
#
_entry.id   AF-A0AAQ3WJ54-F1
#
_cell.length_a   1.000
_cell.length_b   1.000
_cell.length_c   1.000
_cell.angle_alpha   90.00
_cell.angle_beta   90.00
_cell.angle_gamma   90.00
#
_symmetry.space_group_name_H-M   'P 1'
#
loop_
_entity.id
_entity.type
_entity.pdbx_description
1 polymer ?
#
loop_
_entity_poly.entity_id
_entity_poly.type
_entity_poly.pdbx_seq_one_letter_code
_entity_poly.pdbx_strand_id
1 'polypeptide(L)'
;MQPAGHQVTWDEFRVAFRAHYLPPSLIELKQREFRALRQGDMSVLEYVEAFIRLSQYSPGDVNTDPRRATRLLDGFDPTLLTHLGRGYDGFTRW
;
A
#
# COMPACT_ATOMS: atom_id res chain seq x y z
N MET A 1 0.93 33.39 6.62
CA MET A 1 2.31 33.79 6.96
C MET A 1 2.65 33.15 8.29
N GLN A 2 3.69 32.32 8.35
CA GLN A 2 4.12 31.70 9.62
C GLN A 2 4.76 32.76 10.54
N PRO A 3 4.59 32.70 11.86
CA PRO A 3 5.16 33.68 12.79
C PRO A 3 6.69 33.61 12.82
N ALA A 4 7.32 34.75 13.10
CA ALA A 4 8.77 34.85 13.23
C ALA A 4 9.27 33.97 14.40
N GLY A 5 10.21 33.07 14.12
CA GLY A 5 10.73 32.09 15.09
C GLY A 5 10.11 30.69 15.01
N HIS A 6 9.16 30.45 14.10
CA HIS A 6 8.59 29.12 13.87
C HIS A 6 9.64 28.17 13.27
N GLN A 7 10.07 27.17 14.04
CA GLN A 7 10.88 26.07 13.50
C GLN A 7 9.95 25.08 12.78
N VAL A 8 10.14 24.95 11.47
CA VAL A 8 9.38 23.99 10.67
C VAL A 8 9.70 22.59 11.17
N THR A 9 8.68 21.91 11.69
CA THR A 9 8.83 20.52 12.10
C THR A 9 8.90 19.61 10.87
N TRP A 10 9.45 18.42 11.05
CA TRP A 10 9.51 17.44 9.96
C TRP A 10 8.13 17.08 9.39
N ASP A 11 7.10 17.03 10.24
CA ASP A 11 5.74 16.73 9.81
C ASP A 11 5.13 17.87 8.99
N GLU A 12 5.34 19.12 9.39
CA GLU A 12 4.91 20.29 8.62
C GLU A 12 5.56 20.32 7.23
N PHE A 13 6.87 20.05 7.16
CA PHE A 13 7.58 19.94 5.89
C PHE A 13 6.98 18.82 5.03
N ARG A 14 6.75 17.62 5.59
CA ARG A 14 6.16 16.50 4.84
C ARG A 14 4.78 16.82 4.30
N VAL A 15 3.92 17.48 5.09
CA VAL A 15 2.58 17.86 4.66
C VAL A 15 2.65 18.90 3.53
N ALA A 16 3.44 19.96 3.70
CA ALA A 16 3.60 21.00 2.69
C ALA A 16 4.23 20.46 1.40
N PHE A 17 5.25 19.61 1.52
CA PHE A 17 5.90 18.95 0.39
C PHE A 17 4.91 18.09 -0.39
N ARG A 18 4.13 17.24 0.30
CA ARG A 18 3.10 16.41 -0.35
C ARG A 18 2.04 17.27 -1.02
N ALA A 19 1.55 18.32 -0.37
CA ALA A 19 0.56 19.21 -0.97
C ALA A 19 1.07 19.92 -2.24
N HIS A 20 2.37 20.25 -2.29
CA HIS A 20 2.97 20.95 -3.42
C HIS A 20 3.34 20.00 -4.58
N TYR A 21 3.92 18.83 -4.27
CA TYR A 21 4.50 17.92 -5.28
C TYR A 21 3.61 16.70 -5.61
N LEU A 22 2.60 16.41 -4.79
CA LEU A 22 1.65 15.31 -5.03
C LEU A 22 0.23 15.89 -5.17
N PRO A 23 -0.17 16.26 -6.39
CA PRO A 23 -1.54 16.70 -6.65
C PRO A 23 -2.55 15.64 -6.16
N PRO A 24 -3.73 16.06 -5.64
CA PRO A 24 -4.76 15.12 -5.20
C PRO A 24 -5.12 14.08 -6.27
N SER A 25 -5.21 14.49 -7.54
CA SER A 25 -5.48 13.61 -8.68
C SER A 25 -4.42 12.52 -8.88
N LEU A 26 -3.15 12.83 -8.59
CA LEU A 26 -2.07 11.84 -8.64
C LEU A 26 -2.21 10.83 -7.51
N ILE A 27 -2.53 11.30 -6.30
CA ILE A 27 -2.78 10.41 -5.15
C ILE A 27 -3.95 9.47 -5.46
N GLU A 28 -5.06 9.99 -5.97
CA GLU A 28 -6.22 9.19 -6.38
C GLU A 28 -5.86 8.17 -7.46
N LEU A 29 -5.05 8.56 -8.45
CA LEU A 29 -4.56 7.63 -9.46
C LEU A 29 -3.74 6.50 -8.82
N LYS A 30 -2.81 6.82 -7.91
CA LYS A 30 -2.00 5.81 -7.20
C LYS A 30 -2.83 4.92 -6.29
N GLN A 31 -3.87 5.45 -5.66
CA GLN A 31 -4.83 4.64 -4.91
C GLN A 31 -5.61 3.68 -5.81
N ARG A 32 -6.05 4.14 -6.99
CA ARG A 32 -6.71 3.25 -7.98
C ARG A 32 -5.75 2.17 -8.47
N GLU A 33 -4.51 2.51 -8.80
CA GLU A 33 -3.46 1.54 -9.15
C GLU A 33 -3.28 0.50 -8.03
N PHE A 34 -3.19 0.95 -6.77
CA PHE A 34 -3.06 0.05 -5.63
C PHE A 34 -4.25 -0.90 -5.47
N ARG A 35 -5.47 -0.37 -5.61
CA ARG A 35 -6.73 -1.13 -5.51
C ARG A 35 -6.96 -2.09 -6.70
N ALA A 36 -6.34 -1.82 -7.84
CA ALA A 36 -6.35 -2.69 -9.00
C ALA A 36 -5.17 -3.67 -9.04
N LEU A 37 -4.18 -3.53 -8.16
CA LEU A 37 -2.95 -4.35 -8.19
C LEU A 37 -3.28 -5.84 -8.05
N ARG A 38 -2.82 -6.60 -9.03
CA ARG A 38 -2.83 -8.07 -9.11
C ARG A 38 -1.42 -8.54 -9.44
N GLN A 39 -1.03 -9.72 -8.98
CA GLN A 39 0.25 -10.33 -9.31
C GLN A 39 0.35 -10.52 -10.83
N GLY A 40 -0.65 -11.16 -11.44
CA GLY A 40 -0.62 -11.46 -12.89
C GLY A 40 0.65 -12.22 -13.24
N ASP A 41 1.37 -11.74 -14.27
CA ASP A 41 2.62 -12.34 -14.73
C ASP A 41 3.86 -11.92 -13.91
N MET A 42 3.70 -11.08 -12.87
CA MET A 42 4.81 -10.69 -12.01
C MET A 42 5.28 -11.84 -11.13
N SER A 43 6.59 -11.87 -10.87
CA SER A 43 7.12 -12.69 -9.78
C SER A 43 6.53 -12.24 -8.44
N VAL A 44 6.52 -13.14 -7.46
CA VAL A 44 6.07 -12.82 -6.09
C VAL A 44 6.80 -11.61 -5.52
N LEU A 45 8.11 -11.51 -5.78
CA LEU A 45 8.94 -10.41 -5.29
C LEU A 45 8.52 -9.07 -5.92
N GLU A 46 8.40 -9.02 -7.25
CA GLU A 46 7.98 -7.81 -7.97
C GLU A 46 6.58 -7.34 -7.53
N TYR A 47 5.67 -8.28 -7.32
CA TYR A 47 4.33 -7.97 -6.80
C TYR A 47 4.41 -7.37 -5.39
N VAL A 48 5.18 -7.97 -4.48
CA VAL A 48 5.33 -7.47 -3.10
C VAL A 48 6.00 -6.09 -3.10
N GLU A 49 7.02 -5.85 -3.92
CA GLU A 49 7.66 -4.54 -4.05
C GLU A 49 6.67 -3.49 -4.58
N ALA A 50 5.89 -3.83 -5.61
CA ALA A 50 4.84 -2.96 -6.13
C ALA A 50 3.78 -2.66 -5.06
N PHE A 51 3.37 -3.66 -4.27
CA PHE A 51 2.44 -3.51 -3.17
C PHE A 51 2.98 -2.55 -2.11
N ILE A 52 4.22 -2.73 -1.64
CA ILE A 52 4.85 -1.87 -0.64
C ILE A 52 4.91 -0.44 -1.16
N ARG A 53 5.37 -0.23 -2.39
CA ARG A 53 5.50 1.09 -3.02
C ARG A 53 4.16 1.80 -3.12
N LEU A 54 3.12 1.13 -3.62
CA LEU A 54 1.80 1.71 -3.82
C LEU A 54 1.00 1.90 -2.53
N SER A 55 1.22 1.05 -1.51
CA SER A 55 0.54 1.14 -0.22
C SER A 55 0.76 2.48 0.50
N GLN A 56 1.87 3.17 0.20
CA GLN A 56 2.20 4.47 0.76
C GLN A 56 1.19 5.57 0.40
N TYR A 57 0.45 5.40 -0.71
CA TYR A 57 -0.56 6.34 -1.19
C TYR A 57 -1.96 6.04 -0.67
N SER A 58 -2.17 4.85 -0.09
CA SER A 58 -3.47 4.43 0.44
C SER A 58 -3.38 3.90 1.87
N PRO A 59 -2.95 4.73 2.84
CA PRO A 59 -2.80 4.29 4.22
C PRO A 59 -4.12 3.75 4.81
N GLY A 60 -5.28 4.25 4.38
CA GLY A 60 -6.58 3.73 4.82
C GLY A 60 -6.90 2.30 4.36
N ASP A 61 -6.30 1.84 3.26
CA ASP A 61 -6.49 0.48 2.74
C ASP A 61 -5.58 -0.54 3.45
N VAL A 62 -4.55 -0.09 4.18
CA VAL A 62 -3.54 -0.94 4.85
C VAL A 62 -3.23 -0.49 6.28
N ASN A 63 -4.14 0.24 6.92
CA ASN A 63 -3.93 0.84 8.25
C ASN A 63 -3.81 -0.17 9.40
N THR A 64 -4.11 -1.44 9.16
CA THR A 64 -3.96 -2.53 10.12
C THR A 64 -3.31 -3.73 9.45
N ASP A 65 -2.58 -4.54 10.22
CA ASP A 65 -1.97 -5.76 9.71
C ASP A 65 -2.99 -6.72 9.05
N PRO A 66 -4.19 -6.94 9.62
CA PRO A 66 -5.22 -7.73 8.94
C PRO A 66 -5.64 -7.15 7.59
N ARG A 67 -5.90 -5.84 7.50
CA ARG A 67 -6.28 -5.20 6.22
C ARG A 67 -5.16 -5.29 5.20
N ARG A 68 -3.92 -5.08 5.63
CA ARG A 68 -2.74 -5.21 4.79
C ARG A 68 -2.59 -6.64 4.28
N ALA A 69 -2.74 -7.65 5.14
CA ALA A 69 -2.66 -9.06 4.77
C ALA A 69 -3.78 -9.45 3.79
N THR A 70 -5.04 -9.11 4.09
CA THR A 70 -6.17 -9.35 3.18
C THR A 70 -5.92 -8.72 1.82
N ARG A 71 -5.53 -7.44 1.79
CA ARG A 71 -5.29 -6.71 0.54
C ARG A 71 -4.15 -7.32 -0.29
N LEU A 72 -3.13 -7.84 0.37
CA LEU A 72 -2.02 -8.53 -0.27
C LEU A 72 -2.49 -9.88 -0.85
N LEU A 73 -3.21 -10.68 -0.08
CA LEU A 73 -3.75 -11.97 -0.52
C LEU A 73 -4.77 -11.83 -1.66
N ASP A 74 -5.60 -10.79 -1.64
CA ASP A 74 -6.58 -10.49 -2.69
C ASP A 74 -5.94 -10.22 -4.06
N GLY A 75 -4.67 -9.82 -4.09
CA GLY A 75 -3.94 -9.56 -5.32
C GLY A 75 -3.03 -10.70 -5.75
N PHE A 76 -2.80 -11.71 -4.91
CA PHE A 76 -1.98 -12.86 -5.24
C PHE A 76 -2.65 -13.77 -6.28
N ASP A 77 -1.84 -14.50 -7.05
CA ASP A 77 -2.34 -15.53 -7.95
C ASP A 77 -2.99 -16.68 -7.13
N PRO A 78 -4.26 -17.05 -7.41
CA PRO A 78 -4.95 -18.14 -6.71
C PRO A 78 -4.24 -19.51 -6.77
N THR A 79 -3.47 -19.76 -7.82
CA THR A 79 -2.72 -21.01 -7.98
C THR A 79 -1.57 -21.11 -6.97
N LEU A 80 -0.90 -20.00 -6.68
CA LEU A 80 0.12 -19.93 -5.62
C LEU A 80 -0.53 -20.06 -4.23
N LEU A 81 -1.72 -19.49 -4.02
CA LEU A 81 -2.49 -19.70 -2.78
C LEU A 81 -2.88 -21.18 -2.60
N THR A 82 -3.18 -21.90 -3.69
CA THR A 82 -3.48 -23.34 -3.66
C THR A 82 -2.24 -24.17 -3.27
N HIS A 83 -1.05 -23.77 -3.73
CA HIS A 83 0.21 -24.41 -3.34
C HIS A 83 0.60 -24.10 -1.89
N LEU A 84 0.37 -22.88 -1.41
CA LEU A 84 0.58 -22.50 -0.01
C LEU A 84 -0.44 -23.20 0.92
N GLY A 85 -1.70 -23.31 0.50
CA GLY A 85 -2.76 -23.98 1.26
C GLY A 85 -2.60 -25.50 1.37
N ARG A 86 -1.90 -26.16 0.43
CA ARG A 86 -1.52 -27.57 0.56
C ARG A 86 -0.32 -27.82 1.48
N GLY A 87 0.40 -26.76 1.89
CA GLY A 87 1.55 -26.84 2.80
C GLY A 87 1.34 -26.15 4.16
N TYR A 88 0.27 -25.36 4.34
CA TYR A 88 0.00 -24.59 5.55
C TYR A 88 -1.51 -24.58 5.88
N ASP A 89 -1.93 -25.51 6.73
CA ASP A 89 -3.26 -25.59 7.37
C ASP A 89 -3.48 -24.49 8.45
N GLY A 90 -2.98 -23.27 8.23
CA GLY A 90 -2.91 -22.22 9.25
C GLY A 90 -3.86 -21.05 9.07
N PHE A 91 -4.44 -20.85 7.87
CA PHE A 91 -5.13 -19.59 7.54
C PHE A 91 -6.66 -19.67 7.44
N THR A 92 -7.26 -20.87 7.50
CA THR A 92 -8.72 -21.06 7.43
C THR A 92 -9.40 -21.12 8.79
N ARG A 93 -8.80 -20.57 9.85
CA ARG A 93 -9.44 -20.49 11.16
C ARG A 93 -9.28 -19.10 11.79
N TRP A 94 -10.19 -18.20 11.41
CA TRP A 94 -10.69 -17.11 12.23
C TRP A 94 -12.20 -16.99 12.01
#